data_AF-A0A2V6KYH6-F1
#
_entry.id   AF-A0A2V6KYH6-F1
#
_cell.length_a   1.000
_cell.length_b   1.000
_cell.length_c   1.000
_cell.angle_alpha   90.00
_cell.angle_beta   90.00
_cell.angle_gamma   90.00
#
_symmetry.space_group_name_H-M   'P 1'
#
loop_
_entity.id
_entity.type
_entity.pdbx_description
1 polymer ?
#
loop_
_entity_poly.entity_id
_entity_poly.type
_entity_poly.pdbx_seq_one_letter_code
_entity_poly.pdbx_strand_id
1 'polypeptide(L)'
;YSFFITKDMKVDLESQELKGTLPILYVFIARADKSITNVTFGSLNGNGAFQEYAPGKTGGGSPGVRIKYTDNQSGNSQTLYYFTTDISDGGIHSNPGFLKFCQHFGVGSSLLKSSSYLLFESGFGTIRNFILDRSRLIVQDDAGIPLDYFSRDKWNIRLFGNYIGPIEIFKQHYQPKLQDLYAQSNPPPLEFNFGYRWNYKESNLMVIQRN
;
A
#
# COMPACT_ATOMS: atom_id res chain seq x y z
N TYR A 1 3.12 -18.24 1.23
CA TYR A 1 3.38 -17.01 2.01
C TYR A 1 2.36 -15.95 1.61
N SER A 2 1.86 -15.16 2.57
CA SER A 2 0.87 -14.08 2.34
C SER A 2 1.48 -12.66 2.41
N PHE A 3 2.80 -12.57 2.63
CA PHE A 3 3.58 -11.34 2.70
C PHE A 3 5.00 -11.59 2.17
N PHE A 4 5.78 -10.50 1.99
CA PHE A 4 7.17 -10.56 1.55
C PHE A 4 8.09 -9.97 2.63
N ILE A 5 9.30 -10.52 2.73
CA ILE A 5 10.38 -9.93 3.52
C ILE A 5 11.21 -9.07 2.56
N THR A 6 11.37 -7.78 2.86
CA THR A 6 11.99 -6.80 1.93
C THR A 6 13.38 -7.23 1.46
N LYS A 7 14.19 -7.80 2.36
CA LYS A 7 15.54 -8.28 2.05
C LYS A 7 15.50 -9.46 1.07
N ASP A 8 14.64 -10.43 1.32
CA ASP A 8 14.51 -11.62 0.48
C ASP A 8 13.93 -11.25 -0.88
N MET A 9 12.90 -10.40 -0.90
CA MET A 9 12.32 -9.87 -2.14
C MET A 9 13.36 -9.14 -2.99
N LYS A 10 14.26 -8.35 -2.38
CA LYS A 10 15.34 -7.71 -3.13
C LYS A 10 16.24 -8.74 -3.81
N VAL A 11 16.66 -9.78 -3.09
CA VAL A 11 17.50 -10.86 -3.63
C VAL A 11 16.77 -11.60 -4.75
N ASP A 12 15.51 -11.98 -4.53
CA ASP A 12 14.71 -12.74 -5.49
C ASP A 12 14.50 -11.94 -6.79
N LEU A 13 14.20 -10.64 -6.68
CA LEU A 13 13.96 -9.78 -7.85
C LEU A 13 15.24 -9.38 -8.59
N GLU A 14 16.41 -9.48 -7.96
CA GLU A 14 17.71 -9.20 -8.61
C GLU A 14 18.35 -10.44 -9.24
N SER A 15 18.05 -11.63 -8.70
CA SER A 15 18.65 -12.92 -9.11
C SER A 15 17.95 -13.62 -10.27
N GLN A 16 16.75 -13.18 -10.66
CA GLN A 16 16.01 -13.75 -11.79
C GLN A 16 16.46 -13.18 -13.15
N GLU A 17 16.19 -13.94 -14.23
CA GLU A 17 16.35 -13.48 -15.62
C GLU A 17 15.49 -12.23 -15.90
N LEU A 18 14.26 -12.22 -15.38
CA LEU A 18 13.36 -11.08 -15.40
C LEU A 18 13.50 -10.27 -14.12
N LYS A 19 14.35 -9.24 -14.16
CA LYS A 19 14.71 -8.45 -12.99
C LYS A 19 13.68 -7.40 -12.60
N GLY A 20 13.58 -7.14 -11.30
CA GLY A 20 12.77 -6.08 -10.71
C GLY A 20 11.28 -6.40 -10.63
N THR A 21 10.48 -5.43 -10.20
CA THR A 21 9.03 -5.62 -9.95
C THR A 21 8.16 -5.50 -11.20
N LEU A 22 8.68 -4.91 -12.28
CA LEU A 22 7.91 -4.65 -13.50
C LEU A 22 7.32 -5.91 -14.17
N PRO A 23 8.08 -7.02 -14.33
CA PRO A 23 7.52 -8.26 -14.87
C PRO A 23 6.29 -8.74 -14.10
N ILE A 24 6.31 -8.63 -12.76
CA ILE A 24 5.17 -9.01 -11.91
C ILE A 24 3.96 -8.13 -12.20
N LEU A 25 4.16 -6.80 -12.26
CA LEU A 25 3.09 -5.86 -12.60
C LEU A 25 2.49 -6.16 -13.98
N TYR A 26 3.33 -6.47 -14.97
CA TYR A 26 2.86 -6.77 -16.33
C TYR A 26 2.02 -8.03 -16.37
N VAL A 27 2.45 -9.09 -15.69
CA VAL A 27 1.69 -10.33 -15.58
C VAL A 27 0.33 -10.06 -14.96
N PHE A 28 0.24 -9.30 -13.86
CA PHE A 28 -1.05 -8.99 -13.24
C PHE A 28 -1.96 -8.10 -14.10
N ILE A 29 -1.40 -7.13 -14.83
CA ILE A 29 -2.17 -6.32 -15.79
C ILE A 29 -2.75 -7.23 -16.88
N ALA A 30 -1.92 -8.05 -17.52
CA ALA A 30 -2.35 -8.96 -18.59
C ALA A 30 -3.38 -10.00 -18.10
N ARG A 31 -3.16 -10.59 -16.92
CA ARG A 31 -4.08 -11.56 -16.31
C ARG A 31 -5.41 -10.95 -15.89
N ALA A 32 -5.47 -9.64 -15.69
CA ALA A 32 -6.69 -8.90 -15.43
C ALA A 32 -7.35 -8.39 -16.72
N ASP A 33 -7.06 -9.04 -17.87
CA ASP A 33 -7.62 -8.74 -19.18
C ASP A 33 -7.42 -7.28 -19.62
N LYS A 34 -6.18 -6.79 -19.45
CA LYS A 34 -5.75 -5.45 -19.86
C LYS A 34 -4.55 -5.53 -20.78
N SER A 35 -4.49 -4.60 -21.72
CA SER A 35 -3.40 -4.48 -22.69
C SER A 35 -2.50 -3.31 -22.34
N ILE A 36 -1.21 -3.57 -22.10
CA ILE A 36 -0.21 -2.51 -21.87
C ILE A 36 0.04 -1.79 -23.21
N THR A 37 -0.13 -0.47 -23.21
CA THR A 37 0.03 0.36 -24.42
C THR A 37 1.31 1.17 -24.40
N ASN A 38 1.82 1.55 -23.23
CA ASN A 38 3.08 2.27 -23.10
C ASN A 38 3.72 2.08 -21.72
N VAL A 39 5.05 1.99 -21.69
CA VAL A 39 5.84 1.99 -20.45
C VAL A 39 6.86 3.11 -20.56
N THR A 40 6.83 4.05 -19.62
CA THR A 40 7.75 5.18 -19.54
C THR A 40 8.56 5.12 -18.25
N PHE A 41 9.88 5.12 -18.34
CA PHE A 41 10.76 5.27 -17.17
C PHE A 41 11.01 6.75 -16.87
N GLY A 42 11.07 7.11 -15.60
CA GLY A 42 11.26 8.50 -15.20
C GLY A 42 11.45 8.67 -13.70
N SER A 43 11.34 9.90 -13.23
CA SER A 43 11.35 10.22 -11.80
C SER A 43 10.39 11.37 -11.48
N LEU A 44 10.01 11.48 -10.22
CA LEU A 44 9.35 12.67 -9.71
C LEU A 44 10.38 13.75 -9.41
N ASN A 45 10.11 14.98 -9.84
CA ASN A 45 10.84 16.15 -9.37
C ASN A 45 10.32 16.62 -7.99
N GLY A 46 10.96 17.63 -7.40
CA GLY A 46 10.59 18.16 -6.07
C GLY A 46 9.19 18.79 -5.97
N ASN A 47 8.52 19.01 -7.11
CA ASN A 47 7.13 19.47 -7.17
C ASN A 47 6.13 18.32 -7.37
N GLY A 48 6.61 17.07 -7.48
CA GLY A 48 5.77 15.91 -7.72
C GLY A 48 5.31 15.76 -9.16
N ALA A 49 5.96 16.41 -10.12
CA ALA A 49 5.70 16.15 -11.54
C ALA A 49 6.57 14.98 -12.04
N PHE A 50 5.96 14.05 -12.76
CA PHE A 50 6.67 12.95 -13.42
C PHE A 50 7.44 13.45 -14.63
N GLN A 51 8.75 13.19 -14.66
CA GLN A 51 9.65 13.53 -15.75
C GLN A 51 10.21 12.25 -16.35
N GLU A 52 9.92 12.03 -17.63
CA GLU A 52 10.48 10.94 -18.41
C GLU A 52 12.00 11.11 -18.54
N TYR A 53 12.73 10.00 -18.45
CA TYR A 53 14.17 10.02 -18.66
C TYR A 53 14.49 10.24 -20.13
N ALA A 54 15.43 11.14 -20.40
CA ALA A 54 16.11 11.15 -21.69
C ALA A 54 16.90 9.84 -21.87
N PRO A 55 17.13 9.38 -23.12
CA PRO A 55 17.90 8.17 -23.38
C PRO A 55 19.25 8.17 -22.64
N GLY A 56 19.54 7.09 -21.91
CA GLY A 56 20.79 6.92 -21.16
C GLY A 56 20.87 7.67 -19.83
N LYS A 57 19.84 8.42 -19.42
CA LYS A 57 19.80 9.06 -18.10
C LYS A 57 19.06 8.21 -17.08
N THR A 58 19.59 8.18 -15.87
CA THR A 58 18.98 7.61 -14.67
C THR A 58 19.22 8.55 -13.48
N GLY A 59 18.36 8.48 -12.47
CA GLY A 59 18.45 9.33 -11.27
C GLY A 59 17.51 10.54 -11.31
N GLY A 60 17.44 11.28 -10.20
CA GLY A 60 16.41 12.30 -9.95
C GLY A 60 15.83 12.13 -8.55
N GLY A 61 14.67 12.74 -8.27
CA GLY A 61 14.01 12.67 -6.96
C GLY A 61 13.55 11.24 -6.62
N SER A 62 12.28 10.90 -6.85
CA SER A 62 11.77 9.54 -6.64
C SER A 62 11.71 8.80 -7.98
N PRO A 63 12.62 7.85 -8.28
CA PRO A 63 12.57 7.06 -9.50
C PRO A 63 11.29 6.25 -9.61
N GLY A 64 10.81 6.03 -10.82
CA GLY A 64 9.64 5.21 -11.06
C GLY A 64 9.34 4.94 -12.53
N VAL A 65 8.16 4.39 -12.73
CA VAL A 65 7.66 3.99 -14.04
C VAL A 65 6.18 4.36 -14.15
N ARG A 66 5.81 4.83 -15.33
CA ARG A 66 4.42 5.07 -15.73
C ARG A 66 4.03 4.02 -16.76
N ILE A 67 3.03 3.22 -16.43
CA ILE A 67 2.50 2.17 -17.30
C ILE A 67 1.10 2.60 -17.72
N LYS A 68 0.91 2.87 -19.01
CA LYS A 68 -0.41 3.07 -19.61
C LYS A 68 -0.93 1.73 -20.11
N TYR A 69 -2.20 1.46 -19.84
CA TYR A 69 -2.87 0.25 -20.30
C TYR A 69 -4.34 0.53 -20.61
N THR A 70 -4.94 -0.34 -21.40
CA THR A 70 -6.36 -0.32 -21.74
C THR A 70 -7.03 -1.54 -21.13
N ASP A 71 -8.19 -1.32 -20.51
CA ASP A 71 -9.08 -2.40 -20.10
C ASP A 71 -9.78 -2.96 -21.34
N ASN A 72 -9.59 -4.25 -21.64
CA ASN A 72 -10.07 -4.83 -22.90
C ASN A 72 -11.60 -4.99 -22.92
N GLN A 73 -12.24 -5.03 -21.76
CA GLN A 73 -13.70 -5.22 -21.65
C GLN A 73 -14.45 -3.90 -21.85
N SER A 74 -13.92 -2.81 -21.27
CA SER A 74 -14.55 -1.50 -21.31
C SER A 74 -13.95 -0.55 -22.35
N GLY A 75 -12.76 -0.85 -22.88
CA GLY A 75 -11.99 0.05 -23.75
C GLY A 75 -11.37 1.26 -23.02
N ASN A 76 -11.54 1.35 -21.70
CA ASN A 76 -11.07 2.49 -20.93
C ASN A 76 -9.54 2.50 -20.79
N SER A 77 -8.95 3.68 -20.99
CA SER A 77 -7.52 3.90 -20.74
C SER A 77 -7.26 4.19 -19.25
N GLN A 78 -6.24 3.55 -18.69
CA GLN A 78 -5.81 3.73 -17.31
C GLN A 78 -4.28 3.88 -17.23
N THR A 79 -3.80 4.40 -16.10
CA THR A 79 -2.37 4.59 -15.84
C THR A 79 -2.01 4.07 -14.46
N LEU A 80 -1.01 3.20 -14.39
CA LEU A 80 -0.36 2.76 -13.17
C LEU A 80 0.96 3.52 -13.01
N TYR A 81 1.20 4.04 -11.82
CA TYR A 81 2.49 4.59 -11.42
C TYR A 81 3.11 3.71 -10.34
N TYR A 82 4.39 3.40 -10.48
CA TYR A 82 5.15 2.68 -9.47
C TYR A 82 6.45 3.43 -9.18
N PHE A 83 6.66 3.79 -7.93
CA PHE A 83 7.78 4.63 -7.48
C PHE A 83 8.59 3.92 -6.39
N THR A 84 9.88 4.21 -6.35
CA THR A 84 10.76 3.91 -5.21
C THR A 84 11.00 5.19 -4.43
N THR A 85 10.65 5.19 -3.13
CA THR A 85 10.83 6.35 -2.27
C THR A 85 10.87 5.93 -0.80
N ASP A 86 11.59 6.67 0.02
CA ASP A 86 11.48 6.59 1.48
C ASP A 86 10.23 7.39 1.91
N ILE A 87 9.34 6.74 2.65
CA ILE A 87 8.08 7.31 3.16
C ILE A 87 8.15 7.62 4.67
N SER A 88 9.32 7.51 5.29
CA SER A 88 9.54 8.06 6.63
C SER A 88 9.39 9.57 6.63
N ASP A 89 9.12 10.18 7.78
CA ASP A 89 8.99 11.62 7.92
C ASP A 89 10.25 12.36 7.45
N GLY A 90 11.44 11.83 7.76
CA GLY A 90 12.72 12.36 7.28
C GLY A 90 12.90 12.20 5.77
N GLY A 91 12.52 11.05 5.21
CA GLY A 91 12.55 10.78 3.77
C GLY A 91 11.62 11.70 2.98
N ILE A 92 10.39 11.88 3.47
CA ILE A 92 9.40 12.79 2.90
C ILE A 92 9.86 14.25 2.99
N HIS A 93 10.43 14.66 4.12
CA HIS A 93 10.97 16.01 4.29
C HIS A 93 12.10 16.29 3.28
N SER A 94 13.00 15.33 3.11
CA SER A 94 14.15 15.45 2.20
C SER A 94 13.76 15.34 0.72
N ASN A 95 12.72 14.56 0.41
CA ASN A 95 12.21 14.36 -0.95
C ASN A 95 10.67 14.37 -0.98
N PRO A 96 10.05 15.56 -1.01
CA PRO A 96 8.58 15.69 -0.92
C PRO A 96 7.85 15.35 -2.22
N GLY A 97 8.57 15.04 -3.30
CA GLY A 97 8.01 14.85 -4.63
C GLY A 97 6.91 13.80 -4.67
N PHE A 98 7.08 12.68 -3.95
CA PHE A 98 6.08 11.61 -3.91
C PHE A 98 4.75 12.04 -3.27
N LEU A 99 4.78 12.67 -2.10
CA LEU A 99 3.53 13.13 -1.47
C LEU A 99 2.88 14.23 -2.29
N LYS A 100 3.66 15.17 -2.85
CA LYS A 100 3.12 16.19 -3.76
C LYS A 100 2.47 15.55 -4.98
N PHE A 101 3.09 14.53 -5.59
CA PHE A 101 2.48 13.77 -6.68
C PHE A 101 1.12 13.20 -6.27
N CYS A 102 1.05 12.51 -5.12
CA CYS A 102 -0.22 11.99 -4.61
C CYS A 102 -1.25 13.09 -4.30
N GLN A 103 -0.83 14.27 -3.83
CA GLN A 103 -1.71 15.42 -3.53
C GLN A 103 -2.37 16.03 -4.77
N HIS A 104 -1.77 15.89 -5.95
CA HIS A 104 -2.42 16.31 -7.20
C HIS A 104 -3.65 15.46 -7.54
N PHE A 105 -3.75 14.26 -6.96
CA PHE A 105 -4.95 13.46 -7.02
C PHE A 105 -5.91 13.86 -5.90
N GLY A 106 -7.20 13.67 -6.15
CA GLY A 106 -8.25 13.88 -5.15
C GLY A 106 -8.23 12.83 -4.04
N VAL A 107 -9.34 12.74 -3.32
CA VAL A 107 -9.53 11.72 -2.28
C VAL A 107 -9.70 10.34 -2.93
N GLY A 108 -8.93 9.36 -2.46
CA GLY A 108 -8.87 8.01 -3.03
C GLY A 108 -9.20 6.89 -2.04
N SER A 109 -8.67 5.70 -2.33
CA SER A 109 -8.73 4.53 -1.47
C SER A 109 -7.31 4.07 -1.13
N SER A 110 -7.10 3.58 0.09
CA SER A 110 -5.82 3.01 0.52
C SER A 110 -5.96 1.53 0.86
N LEU A 111 -4.93 0.76 0.49
CA LEU A 111 -4.75 -0.63 0.90
C LEU A 111 -3.45 -0.73 1.68
N LEU A 112 -3.54 -1.17 2.93
CA LEU A 112 -2.39 -1.43 3.79
C LEU A 112 -2.40 -2.92 4.11
N LYS A 113 -1.32 -3.62 3.78
CA LYS A 113 -1.25 -5.06 3.97
C LYS A 113 0.15 -5.43 4.41
N SER A 114 0.26 -6.05 5.57
CA SER A 114 1.56 -6.51 6.08
C SER A 114 2.60 -5.39 6.10
N SER A 115 2.19 -4.18 6.50
CA SER A 115 2.98 -2.94 6.38
C SER A 115 4.03 -2.76 7.49
N SER A 116 4.56 -3.86 8.03
CA SER A 116 5.62 -3.87 9.06
C SER A 116 5.34 -3.00 10.27
N TYR A 117 4.06 -2.74 10.56
CA TYR A 117 3.61 -1.85 11.65
C TYR A 117 4.22 -0.44 11.60
N LEU A 118 4.73 0.00 10.44
CA LEU A 118 5.44 1.28 10.32
C LEU A 118 4.57 2.48 10.73
N LEU A 119 3.26 2.39 10.51
CA LEU A 119 2.32 3.45 10.86
C LEU A 119 1.99 3.52 12.36
N PHE A 120 2.57 2.65 13.19
CA PHE A 120 2.58 2.77 14.65
C PHE A 120 3.68 3.71 15.12
N GLU A 121 4.76 3.80 14.36
CA GLU A 121 5.97 4.52 14.76
C GLU A 121 5.79 6.04 14.63
N SER A 122 6.57 6.78 15.43
CA SER A 122 6.56 8.25 15.43
C SER A 122 7.16 8.85 14.16
N GLY A 123 8.09 8.16 13.51
CA GLY A 123 8.76 8.61 12.28
C GLY A 123 7.99 8.38 10.98
N PHE A 124 6.70 8.03 11.04
CA PHE A 124 5.81 7.84 9.88
C PHE A 124 4.50 8.63 10.03
N GLY A 125 4.51 9.69 10.84
CA GLY A 125 3.31 10.48 11.11
C GLY A 125 2.77 11.20 9.88
N THR A 126 3.65 11.67 9.00
CA THR A 126 3.29 12.42 7.79
C THR A 126 2.51 11.56 6.81
N ILE A 127 3.01 10.36 6.50
CA ILE A 127 2.30 9.45 5.59
C ILE A 127 1.02 8.90 6.22
N ARG A 128 1.01 8.60 7.53
CA ARG A 128 -0.20 8.19 8.27
C ARG A 128 -1.29 9.26 8.16
N ASN A 129 -0.96 10.52 8.45
CA ASN A 129 -1.91 11.63 8.37
C ASN A 129 -2.35 11.88 6.93
N PHE A 130 -1.44 11.78 5.96
CA PHE A 130 -1.79 11.87 4.54
C PHE A 130 -2.84 10.84 4.13
N ILE A 131 -2.67 9.56 4.52
CA ILE A 131 -3.65 8.50 4.25
C ILE A 131 -4.97 8.80 4.94
N LEU A 132 -4.95 9.19 6.22
CA LEU A 132 -6.15 9.54 6.95
C LEU A 132 -6.90 10.68 6.27
N ASP A 133 -6.21 11.74 5.83
CA ASP A 133 -6.81 12.94 5.24
C ASP A 133 -7.32 12.71 3.81
N ARG A 134 -6.62 11.89 3.02
CA ARG A 134 -6.84 11.73 1.57
C ARG A 134 -7.51 10.43 1.16
N SER A 135 -8.06 9.67 2.11
CA SER A 135 -8.81 8.45 1.82
C SER A 135 -10.29 8.55 2.21
N ARG A 136 -11.14 8.02 1.33
CA ARG A 136 -12.56 7.71 1.60
C ARG A 136 -12.75 6.29 2.11
N LEU A 137 -11.83 5.40 1.73
CA LEU A 137 -11.83 4.00 2.07
C LEU A 137 -10.40 3.58 2.40
N ILE A 138 -10.23 2.91 3.54
CA ILE A 138 -8.97 2.28 3.94
C ILE A 138 -9.28 0.81 4.20
N VAL A 139 -8.58 -0.07 3.51
CA VAL A 139 -8.65 -1.52 3.72
C VAL A 139 -7.32 -1.94 4.31
N GLN A 140 -7.34 -2.51 5.52
CA GLN A 140 -6.10 -2.84 6.23
C GLN A 140 -6.17 -4.10 7.09
N ASP A 141 -5.03 -4.75 7.31
CA ASP A 141 -4.83 -5.65 8.45
C ASP A 141 -4.39 -4.86 9.69
N ASP A 142 -4.17 -5.57 10.79
CA ASP A 142 -3.70 -5.02 12.07
C ASP A 142 -2.32 -4.35 12.01
N ALA A 143 -1.56 -4.58 10.94
CA ALA A 143 -0.28 -3.93 10.66
C ALA A 143 -0.39 -2.53 10.03
N GLY A 144 -1.61 -2.08 9.70
CA GLY A 144 -1.90 -0.77 9.11
C GLY A 144 -1.84 0.38 10.12
N ILE A 145 -2.77 1.33 10.01
CA ILE A 145 -2.88 2.46 10.95
C ILE A 145 -3.50 1.94 12.27
N PRO A 146 -2.97 2.32 13.45
CA PRO A 146 -3.55 1.91 14.73
C PRO A 146 -5.00 2.38 14.89
N LEU A 147 -5.83 1.55 15.55
CA LEU A 147 -7.27 1.80 15.74
C LEU A 147 -7.55 3.17 16.36
N ASP A 148 -6.69 3.63 17.26
CA ASP A 148 -6.84 4.90 17.99
C ASP A 148 -6.78 6.15 17.10
N TYR A 149 -6.28 6.05 15.87
CA TYR A 149 -6.31 7.16 14.91
C TYR A 149 -7.64 7.28 14.17
N PHE A 150 -8.55 6.31 14.30
CA PHE A 150 -9.85 6.32 13.63
C PHE A 150 -10.94 6.80 14.59
N SER A 151 -11.22 8.10 14.56
CA SER A 151 -12.31 8.68 15.35
C SER A 151 -13.68 8.23 14.82
N ARG A 152 -14.55 7.75 15.72
CA ARG A 152 -15.85 7.14 15.38
C ARG A 152 -16.86 8.12 14.77
N ASP A 153 -16.69 9.41 15.02
CA ASP A 153 -17.46 10.50 14.39
C ASP A 153 -17.14 10.66 12.90
N LYS A 154 -15.94 10.27 12.46
CA LYS A 154 -15.47 10.41 11.07
C LYS A 154 -15.46 9.10 10.29
N TRP A 155 -15.31 7.97 10.97
CA TRP A 155 -15.06 6.68 10.35
C TRP A 155 -16.01 5.60 10.82
N ASN A 156 -16.58 4.90 9.84
CA ASN A 156 -17.25 3.62 10.04
C ASN A 156 -16.25 2.47 9.84
N ILE A 157 -16.18 1.55 10.80
CA ILE A 157 -15.23 0.43 10.79
C ILE A 157 -16.01 -0.87 10.72
N ARG A 158 -15.78 -1.64 9.65
CA ARG A 158 -16.27 -3.01 9.50
C ARG A 158 -15.12 -3.99 9.65
N LEU A 159 -15.35 -5.04 10.44
CA LEU A 159 -14.37 -6.07 10.73
C LEU A 159 -14.70 -7.35 9.96
N PHE A 160 -13.66 -8.10 9.62
CA PHE A 160 -13.74 -9.45 9.03
C PHE A 160 -12.64 -10.33 9.63
N GLY A 161 -12.89 -11.65 9.64
CA GLY A 161 -11.94 -12.65 10.12
C GLY A 161 -11.74 -12.63 11.63
N ASN A 162 -10.53 -12.97 12.08
CA ASN A 162 -10.19 -13.12 13.50
C ASN A 162 -8.93 -12.32 13.85
N TYR A 163 -9.01 -11.47 14.87
CA TYR A 163 -7.84 -10.83 15.45
C TYR A 163 -7.27 -11.71 16.57
N ILE A 164 -6.06 -12.23 16.34
CA ILE A 164 -5.31 -13.04 17.31
C ILE A 164 -3.99 -12.36 17.73
N GLY A 165 -3.86 -11.06 17.42
CA GLY A 165 -2.66 -10.28 17.65
C GLY A 165 -1.57 -10.44 16.57
N PRO A 166 -0.55 -9.57 16.64
CA PRO A 166 0.59 -9.60 15.71
C PRO A 166 1.37 -10.91 15.74
N ILE A 167 2.19 -11.15 14.72
CA ILE A 167 3.22 -12.19 14.75
C ILE A 167 4.32 -11.84 15.77
N GLU A 168 5.10 -12.83 16.20
CA GLU A 168 6.05 -12.71 17.31
C GLU A 168 6.99 -11.48 17.23
N ILE A 169 7.54 -11.19 16.03
CA ILE A 169 8.45 -10.06 15.81
C ILE A 169 7.78 -8.68 15.95
N PHE A 170 6.46 -8.63 15.97
CA PHE A 170 5.64 -7.42 16.07
C PHE A 170 4.71 -7.44 17.30
N LYS A 171 4.89 -8.37 18.25
CA LYS A 171 3.98 -8.57 19.39
C LYS A 171 3.76 -7.32 20.24
N GLN A 172 4.72 -6.39 20.26
CA GLN A 172 4.62 -5.11 20.94
C GLN A 172 3.50 -4.21 20.41
N HIS A 173 3.03 -4.44 19.18
CA HIS A 173 1.96 -3.67 18.54
C HIS A 173 0.56 -4.26 18.76
N TYR A 174 0.41 -5.13 19.76
CA TYR A 174 -0.89 -5.64 20.15
C TYR A 174 -1.85 -4.49 20.52
N GLN A 175 -3.10 -4.57 20.07
CA GLN A 175 -4.11 -3.54 20.25
C GLN A 175 -5.28 -4.07 21.09
N PRO A 176 -5.30 -3.82 22.43
CA PRO A 176 -6.37 -4.31 23.30
C PRO A 176 -7.77 -3.86 22.85
N LYS A 177 -7.92 -2.60 22.45
CA LYS A 177 -9.21 -2.08 21.95
C LYS A 177 -9.68 -2.77 20.65
N LEU A 178 -8.75 -3.24 19.81
CA LEU A 178 -9.10 -4.00 18.62
C LEU A 178 -9.58 -5.40 19.00
N GLN A 179 -8.92 -6.05 19.97
CA GLN A 179 -9.38 -7.32 20.54
C GLN A 179 -10.80 -7.21 21.09
N ASP A 180 -11.06 -6.17 21.91
CA ASP A 180 -12.39 -5.94 22.48
C ASP A 180 -13.44 -5.73 21.38
N LEU A 181 -13.09 -4.99 20.33
CA LEU A 181 -14.00 -4.75 19.20
C LEU A 181 -14.34 -6.05 18.47
N TYR A 182 -13.34 -6.90 18.19
CA TYR A 182 -13.56 -8.22 17.57
C TYR A 182 -14.43 -9.13 18.46
N ALA A 183 -14.18 -9.15 19.77
CA ALA A 183 -14.94 -9.95 20.72
C ALA A 183 -16.41 -9.52 20.82
N GLN A 184 -16.69 -8.22 20.68
CA GLN A 184 -18.04 -7.66 20.80
C GLN A 184 -18.85 -7.72 19.50
N SER A 185 -18.20 -7.72 18.32
CA SER A 185 -18.89 -7.54 17.04
C SER A 185 -19.12 -8.81 16.22
N ASN A 186 -18.64 -9.97 16.68
CA ASN A 186 -18.70 -11.28 15.98
C ASN A 186 -18.53 -11.17 14.43
N PRO A 187 -17.36 -10.77 13.94
CA PRO A 187 -17.15 -10.47 12.52
C PRO A 187 -17.41 -11.68 11.60
N PRO A 188 -17.92 -11.46 10.37
CA PRO A 188 -18.00 -12.53 9.38
C PRO A 188 -16.61 -13.11 9.07
N PRO A 189 -16.53 -14.41 8.73
CA PRO A 189 -15.26 -15.05 8.41
C PRO A 189 -14.63 -14.46 7.15
N LEU A 190 -13.31 -14.54 7.07
CA LEU A 190 -12.55 -14.20 5.87
C LEU A 190 -12.20 -15.48 5.12
N GLU A 191 -12.59 -15.64 3.86
CA GLU A 191 -12.38 -16.88 3.09
C GLU A 191 -11.08 -16.88 2.29
N PHE A 192 -10.18 -15.93 2.58
CA PHE A 192 -8.89 -15.80 1.92
C PHE A 192 -7.83 -15.26 2.90
N ASN A 193 -6.57 -15.52 2.59
CA ASN A 193 -5.46 -15.06 3.42
C ASN A 193 -5.24 -13.55 3.27
N PHE A 194 -5.11 -12.84 4.39
CA PHE A 194 -4.77 -11.41 4.39
C PHE A 194 -3.81 -11.08 5.54
N GLY A 195 -3.01 -10.03 5.37
CA GLY A 195 -1.94 -9.70 6.31
C GLY A 195 -0.84 -10.75 6.44
N TYR A 196 -0.21 -10.82 7.62
CA TYR A 196 0.94 -11.70 7.93
C TYR A 196 0.59 -13.18 8.14
N ARG A 197 -0.69 -13.51 8.33
CA ARG A 197 -1.12 -14.88 8.65
C ARG A 197 -1.30 -15.68 7.36
N TRP A 198 -0.77 -16.91 7.34
CA TRP A 198 -0.89 -17.82 6.19
C TRP A 198 -2.17 -18.64 6.23
N ASN A 199 -2.72 -18.85 7.43
CA ASN A 199 -4.01 -19.48 7.66
C ASN A 199 -5.08 -18.39 7.64
N TYR A 200 -6.00 -18.44 6.68
CA TYR A 200 -7.05 -17.41 6.54
C TYR A 200 -7.91 -17.31 7.80
N LYS A 201 -8.06 -18.42 8.55
CA LYS A 201 -8.82 -18.45 9.80
C LYS A 201 -8.18 -17.60 10.90
N GLU A 202 -6.91 -17.25 10.76
CA GLU A 202 -6.16 -16.36 11.67
C GLU A 202 -6.01 -14.95 11.09
N SER A 203 -6.49 -14.70 9.87
CA SER A 203 -6.38 -13.41 9.22
C SER A 203 -7.45 -12.45 9.75
N ASN A 204 -7.08 -11.19 9.90
CA ASN A 204 -7.99 -10.10 10.20
C ASN A 204 -7.99 -9.10 9.02
N LEU A 205 -9.11 -8.41 8.85
CA LEU A 205 -9.27 -7.35 7.87
C LEU A 205 -10.24 -6.30 8.40
N MET A 206 -9.85 -5.05 8.27
CA MET A 206 -10.66 -3.88 8.57
C MET A 206 -10.99 -3.16 7.27
N VAL A 207 -12.28 -2.87 7.06
CA VAL A 207 -12.77 -1.99 6.01
C VAL A 207 -13.28 -0.72 6.68
N ILE A 208 -12.51 0.35 6.54
CA ILE A 208 -12.68 1.62 7.24
C ILE A 208 -13.11 2.67 6.24
N GLN A 209 -14.35 3.14 6.35
CA GLN A 209 -14.98 4.03 5.38
C GLN A 209 -15.30 5.36 6.05
N ARG A 210 -14.99 6.46 5.37
CA ARG A 210 -15.34 7.79 5.86
C ARG A 210 -16.86 7.99 5.80
N ASN A 211 -17.42 8.55 6.87
CA ASN A 211 -18.84 8.91 6.98
C ASN A 211 -19.24 9.93 5.89
#